data_AF-A0A2V8DQS2-F1
#
_entry.id   AF-A0A2V8DQS2-F1
#
_cell.length_a   1.000
_cell.length_b   1.000
_cell.length_c   1.000
_cell.angle_alpha   90.00
_cell.angle_beta   90.00
_cell.angle_gamma   90.00
#
_symmetry.space_group_name_H-M   'P 1'
#
loop_
_entity.id
_entity.type
_entity.pdbx_description
1 polymer ?
#
loop_
_entity_poly.entity_id
_entity_poly.type
_entity_poly.pdbx_seq_one_letter_code
_entity_poly.pdbx_strand_id
1 'polypeptide(L)'
;MLRQDKSAKKIAKGRHSGDRNILEGDIVVTAVAGHYAIGRMTADGKTQESLGAQHNRAEALNWACALAGRKHRVFLYPSAGTPGYLPFDCAEISE
;
A
#
# COMPACT_ATOMS: atom_id res chain seq x y z
N MET A 1 24.72 -32.11 -18.54
CA MET A 1 23.40 -32.04 -17.87
C MET A 1 23.42 -30.90 -16.86
N LEU A 2 22.33 -30.13 -16.87
CA LEU A 2 21.89 -28.98 -16.07
C LEU A 2 22.86 -28.13 -15.22
N ARG A 3 22.87 -26.85 -15.60
CA ARG A 3 23.24 -25.66 -14.84
C ARG A 3 22.42 -25.57 -13.54
N GLN A 4 23.06 -25.23 -12.42
CA GLN A 4 22.38 -24.67 -11.26
C GLN A 4 22.84 -23.24 -11.05
N ASP A 5 22.02 -22.33 -11.56
CA ASP A 5 22.08 -20.90 -11.38
C ASP A 5 21.91 -20.57 -9.89
N LYS A 6 23.01 -20.24 -9.20
CA LYS A 6 22.95 -19.61 -7.88
C LYS A 6 22.49 -18.16 -8.06
N SER A 7 21.19 -17.99 -8.27
CA SER A 7 20.57 -16.67 -8.20
C SER A 7 20.49 -16.28 -6.72
N ALA A 8 21.54 -15.57 -6.28
CA ALA A 8 21.53 -14.86 -5.02
C ALA A 8 20.30 -13.93 -5.02
N LYS A 9 19.25 -14.30 -4.28
CA LYS A 9 18.15 -13.40 -3.92
C LYS A 9 18.77 -12.28 -3.08
N LYS A 10 19.23 -11.25 -3.79
CA LYS A 10 19.61 -9.96 -3.24
C LYS A 10 18.34 -9.43 -2.59
N ILE A 11 18.22 -9.64 -1.28
CA ILE A 11 17.21 -9.00 -0.46
C ILE A 11 17.50 -7.52 -0.63
N ALA A 12 16.76 -6.87 -1.53
CA ALA A 12 16.79 -5.44 -1.68
C ALA A 12 16.34 -4.90 -0.32
N LYS A 13 17.31 -4.53 0.50
CA LYS A 13 17.13 -3.60 1.62
C LYS A 13 16.61 -2.31 1.00
N GLY A 14 15.30 -2.26 0.76
CA GLY A 14 14.56 -1.07 0.41
C GLY A 14 14.60 -0.16 1.63
N ARG A 15 15.61 0.72 1.59
CA ARG A 15 15.81 1.96 2.34
C ARG A 15 14.61 2.37 3.21
N HIS A 16 14.90 2.63 4.48
CA HIS A 16 14.09 3.42 5.39
C HIS A 16 13.26 4.47 4.64
N SER A 17 11.94 4.25 4.55
CA SER A 17 11.00 5.29 4.11
C SER A 17 10.64 6.15 5.32
N GLY A 18 11.65 6.83 5.87
CA GLY A 18 11.43 8.02 6.71
C GLY A 18 10.97 9.18 5.81
N ASP A 19 10.17 10.08 6.36
CA ASP A 19 9.82 11.41 5.82
C ASP A 19 8.80 11.54 4.68
N ARG A 20 7.71 10.76 4.66
CA ARG A 20 6.50 11.20 3.92
C ARG A 20 5.26 11.07 4.78
N ASN A 21 4.86 12.16 5.42
CA ASN A 21 3.57 12.23 6.12
C ASN A 21 2.45 11.89 5.14
N ILE A 22 1.58 10.96 5.53
CA ILE A 22 0.31 10.70 4.84
C ILE A 22 -0.53 11.97 4.99
N LEU A 23 -1.01 12.53 3.88
CA LEU A 23 -1.74 13.79 3.86
C LEU A 23 -3.25 13.55 3.78
N GLU A 24 -4.02 14.60 4.04
CA GLU A 24 -5.46 14.57 3.82
C GLU A 24 -5.80 14.10 2.40
N GLY A 25 -6.78 13.20 2.32
CA GLY A 25 -7.29 12.65 1.07
C GLY A 25 -6.45 11.50 0.50
N ASP A 26 -5.25 11.25 1.02
CA ASP A 26 -4.46 10.05 0.69
C ASP A 26 -5.18 8.78 1.09
N ILE A 27 -4.98 7.72 0.31
CA ILE A 27 -5.65 6.44 0.50
C ILE A 27 -4.71 5.47 1.21
N VAL A 28 -5.23 4.84 2.26
CA VAL A 28 -4.53 3.87 3.07
C VAL A 28 -5.19 2.51 2.87
N VAL A 29 -4.39 1.52 2.48
CA VAL A 29 -4.80 0.12 2.39
C VAL A 29 -4.13 -0.62 3.53
N THR A 30 -4.90 -1.27 4.38
CA THR A 30 -4.39 -2.00 5.55
C THR A 30 -4.78 -3.46 5.47
N ALA A 31 -3.80 -4.37 5.53
CA ALA A 31 -4.08 -5.78 5.66
C ALA A 31 -4.55 -6.10 7.09
N VAL A 32 -5.77 -6.64 7.21
CA VAL A 32 -6.42 -7.02 8.46
C VAL A 32 -6.96 -8.43 8.29
N ALA A 33 -6.51 -9.39 9.10
CA ALA A 33 -7.07 -10.75 9.17
C ALA A 33 -7.52 -11.37 7.82
N GLY A 34 -6.65 -11.32 6.80
CA GLY A 34 -6.92 -11.93 5.48
C GLY A 34 -7.78 -11.09 4.52
N HIS A 35 -8.11 -9.85 4.85
CA HIS A 35 -8.70 -8.86 3.95
C HIS A 35 -7.90 -7.55 3.98
N TYR A 36 -8.26 -6.62 3.10
CA TYR A 36 -7.61 -5.34 2.93
C TYR A 36 -8.64 -4.23 3.14
N ALA A 37 -8.59 -3.59 4.30
CA ALA A 37 -9.40 -2.42 4.61
C ALA A 37 -8.85 -1.21 3.85
N ILE A 38 -9.74 -0.38 3.32
CA ILE A 38 -9.40 0.80 2.52
C ILE A 38 -10.00 2.01 3.22
N GLY A 39 -9.13 2.96 3.56
CA GLY A 39 -9.51 4.20 4.23
C GLY A 39 -8.92 5.41 3.53
N ARG A 40 -9.57 6.57 3.70
CA ARG A 40 -9.06 7.85 3.26
C ARG A 40 -8.62 8.67 4.46
N MET A 41 -7.40 9.16 4.44
CA MET A 41 -6.88 10.00 5.50
C MET A 41 -7.69 11.30 5.60
N THR A 42 -8.13 11.64 6.80
CA THR A 42 -8.85 12.90 7.05
C THR A 42 -7.87 14.05 7.32
N ALA A 43 -8.41 15.28 7.42
CA ALA A 43 -7.63 16.49 7.65
C ALA A 43 -6.80 16.46 8.95
N ASP A 44 -7.18 15.65 9.94
CA ASP A 44 -6.46 15.56 11.22
C ASP A 44 -5.16 14.74 11.15
N GLY A 45 -4.94 14.03 10.04
CA GLY A 45 -3.76 13.16 9.80
C GLY A 45 -3.67 11.96 10.75
N LYS A 46 -4.73 11.66 11.48
CA LYS A 46 -4.80 10.63 12.53
C LYS A 46 -5.93 9.63 12.29
N THR A 47 -7.03 10.08 11.71
CA THR A 47 -8.21 9.27 11.45
C THR A 47 -8.38 9.01 9.96
N GLN A 48 -9.13 7.96 9.66
CA GLN A 48 -9.44 7.56 8.29
C GLN A 48 -10.95 7.41 8.13
N GLU A 49 -11.49 7.97 7.06
CA GLU A 49 -12.82 7.64 6.59
C GLU A 49 -12.79 6.24 5.98
N SER A 50 -13.63 5.33 6.46
CA SER A 50 -13.72 3.97 5.93
C SER A 50 -14.41 3.98 4.56
N LEU A 51 -13.70 3.54 3.52
CA LEU A 51 -14.24 3.43 2.15
C LEU A 51 -14.69 2.01 1.79
N GLY A 52 -14.25 1.00 2.55
CA GLY A 52 -14.66 -0.38 2.39
C GLY A 52 -13.52 -1.37 2.63
N ALA A 53 -13.69 -2.60 2.14
CA ALA A 53 -12.66 -3.64 2.20
C ALA A 53 -12.73 -4.56 0.98
N GLN A 54 -11.61 -5.19 0.65
CA GLN A 54 -11.51 -6.22 -0.39
C GLN A 54 -10.78 -7.45 0.14
N HIS A 55 -11.10 -8.63 -0.38
CA HIS A 55 -10.44 -9.88 0.02
C HIS A 55 -9.06 -10.03 -0.64
N ASN A 56 -8.85 -9.42 -1.79
CA ASN A 56 -7.61 -9.52 -2.57
C ASN A 56 -6.80 -8.22 -2.51
N ARG A 57 -5.48 -8.35 -2.34
CA ARG A 57 -4.53 -7.22 -2.35
C ARG A 57 -4.60 -6.41 -3.64
N ALA A 58 -4.61 -7.09 -4.79
CA ALA A 58 -4.60 -6.46 -6.09
C ALA A 58 -5.88 -5.66 -6.34
N GLU A 59 -7.04 -6.23 -5.99
CA GLU A 59 -8.33 -5.53 -6.07
C GLU A 59 -8.38 -4.33 -5.14
N ALA A 60 -7.88 -4.47 -3.90
CA ALA A 60 -7.82 -3.37 -2.96
C ALA A 60 -6.95 -2.21 -3.47
N LEU A 61 -5.78 -2.52 -4.04
CA LEU A 61 -4.87 -1.52 -4.58
C LEU A 61 -5.43 -0.87 -5.85
N ASN A 62 -6.07 -1.64 -6.73
CA ASN A 62 -6.72 -1.10 -7.93
C ASN A 62 -7.83 -0.11 -7.54
N TRP A 63 -8.70 -0.51 -6.62
CA TRP A 63 -9.75 0.37 -6.13
C TRP A 63 -9.19 1.60 -5.40
N ALA A 64 -8.17 1.43 -4.56
CA ALA A 64 -7.49 2.53 -3.89
C ALA A 64 -6.87 3.53 -4.88
N CYS A 65 -6.27 3.05 -5.97
CA CYS A 65 -5.72 3.90 -7.02
C CYS A 65 -6.81 4.66 -7.79
N ALA A 66 -7.94 4.01 -8.08
CA ALA A 66 -9.09 4.68 -8.68
C ALA A 66 -9.64 5.81 -7.77
N LEU A 67 -9.68 5.57 -6.45
CA LEU A 67 -10.11 6.56 -5.45
C LEU A 67 -9.11 7.71 -5.28
N ALA A 68 -7.81 7.41 -5.29
CA ALA A 68 -6.75 8.42 -5.14
C ALA A 68 -6.66 9.35 -6.37
N GLY A 69 -6.94 8.79 -7.56
CA GLY A 69 -6.78 9.49 -8.82
C GLY A 69 -5.35 10.00 -9.01
N ARG A 70 -5.18 11.15 -9.68
CA ARG A 70 -3.86 11.78 -9.91
C ARG A 70 -3.42 12.71 -8.77
N LYS A 71 -4.28 12.93 -7.78
CA LYS A 71 -4.10 13.99 -6.75
C LYS A 71 -3.54 13.45 -5.44
N HIS A 72 -3.90 12.21 -5.11
CA HIS A 72 -3.59 11.60 -3.84
C HIS A 72 -2.69 10.37 -4.03
N ARG A 73 -2.06 9.94 -2.94
CA ARG A 73 -1.17 8.78 -2.93
C ARG A 73 -1.83 7.59 -2.26
N VAL A 74 -1.32 6.40 -2.58
CA VAL A 74 -1.74 5.16 -1.95
C VAL A 74 -0.62 4.65 -1.05
N PHE A 75 -0.97 4.24 0.16
CA PHE A 75 -0.06 3.65 1.13
C PHE A 75 -0.58 2.29 1.57
N LEU A 76 0.28 1.28 1.53
CA LEU A 76 -0.04 -0.07 1.99
C LEU A 76 0.59 -0.33 3.35
N TYR A 77 -0.24 -0.58 4.35
CA TYR A 77 0.16 -1.19 5.62
C TYR A 77 0.08 -2.71 5.49
N PRO A 78 1.22 -3.44 5.55
CA PRO A 78 1.25 -4.88 5.38
C PRO A 78 0.56 -5.66 6.51
N SER A 79 0.33 -5.02 7.66
CA SER A 79 -0.36 -5.61 8.80
C SER A 79 -0.90 -4.51 9.73
N ALA A 80 -2.13 -4.69 10.20
CA ALA A 80 -2.74 -3.81 11.20
C ALA A 80 -1.89 -3.71 12.47
N GLY A 81 -1.76 -2.49 13.02
CA GLY A 81 -0.97 -2.22 14.23
C GLY A 81 0.54 -2.15 13.99
N THR A 82 1.02 -2.36 12.76
CA THR A 82 2.42 -2.08 12.42
C THR A 82 2.58 -0.61 12.04
N PRO A 83 3.65 0.07 12.51
CA PRO A 83 3.87 1.48 12.18
C PRO A 83 4.39 1.68 10.74
N GLY A 84 4.83 0.59 10.08
CA GLY A 84 5.44 0.65 8.76
C GLY A 84 4.41 0.58 7.63
N TYR A 85 4.55 1.48 6.67
CA TYR A 85 3.81 1.46 5.41
C TYR A 85 4.77 1.48 4.22
N LEU A 86 4.24 1.05 3.07
CA LEU A 86 4.89 1.10 1.78
C LEU A 86 4.09 2.05 0.87
N PRO A 87 4.69 3.12 0.32
CA PRO A 87 4.03 3.87 -0.74
C PRO A 87 3.81 2.93 -1.93
N PHE A 88 2.64 3.01 -2.54
CA PHE A 88 2.28 2.24 -3.72
C PHE A 88 2.10 3.19 -4.90
N ASP A 89 2.81 2.94 -5.99
CA ASP A 89 2.70 3.73 -7.21
C ASP A 89 1.58 3.17 -8.09
N CYS A 90 0.54 3.97 -8.31
CA CYS A 90 -0.60 3.57 -9.14
C CYS A 90 -0.23 3.37 -10.61
N ALA A 91 0.93 3.85 -11.08
CA ALA A 91 1.43 3.51 -12.40
C ALA A 91 1.84 2.04 -12.53
N GLU A 92 2.07 1.32 -11.42
CA GLU A 92 2.40 -0.11 -11.42
C GLU A 92 1.17 -1.01 -11.64
N ILE A 93 -0.04 -0.45 -11.54
CA ILE A 93 -1.28 -1.16 -11.93
C ILE A 93 -1.42 -1.01 -13.45
N SER A 94 -0.72 -1.86 -14.18
CA SER A 94 -1.05 -2.12 -15.59
C SER A 94 -2.20 -3.12 -15.65
N GLU A 95 -3.23 -2.78 -16.42
CA GLU A 95 -4.37 -3.67 -16.75
C GLU A 95 -3.92 -4.99 -17.39
#